data_AF-A0A811ZA23-F1
#
_entry.id   AF-A0A811ZA23-F1
#
_cell.length_a   1.000
_cell.length_b   1.000
_cell.length_c   1.000
_cell.angle_alpha   90.00
_cell.angle_beta   90.00
_cell.angle_gamma   90.00
#
_symmetry.space_group_name_H-M   'P 1'
#
loop_
_entity.id
_entity.type
_entity.pdbx_description
1 polymer ?
#
loop_
_entity_poly.entity_id
_entity_poly.type
_entity_poly.pdbx_seq_one_letter_code
_entity_poly.pdbx_strand_id
1 'polypeptide(L)' 'MTSSALTKPQMRGLLAKRLRFHIVGAFAVSLGFAVAEPRKKAYADFYRNYDSMKDFEEMKKAGIFQSAK' A
#
# COMPACT_ATOMS: atom_id res chain seq x y z
N MET A 1 27.39 -16.07 -49.60
CA MET A 1 26.78 -15.94 -48.25
C MET A 1 27.82 -15.27 -47.36
N THR A 2 27.71 -13.96 -47.15
CA THR A 2 28.61 -13.26 -46.23
C THR A 2 28.32 -13.74 -44.82
N SER A 3 29.31 -14.37 -44.18
CA SER A 3 29.23 -14.76 -42.78
C SER A 3 29.00 -13.50 -41.96
N SER A 4 27.82 -13.35 -41.36
CA SER A 4 27.50 -12.19 -40.55
C SER A 4 28.21 -12.32 -39.21
N ALA A 5 29.37 -11.70 -39.09
CA ALA A 5 30.12 -11.66 -37.84
C ALA A 5 29.34 -10.80 -36.81
N LEU A 6 29.16 -11.33 -35.61
CA LEU A 6 28.50 -10.62 -34.50
C LEU A 6 29.25 -9.33 -34.16
N THR A 7 28.50 -8.25 -33.98
CA THR A 7 29.05 -6.97 -33.52
C THR A 7 29.49 -7.08 -32.06
N LYS A 8 30.52 -6.31 -31.68
CA LYS A 8 31.06 -6.34 -30.31
C LYS A 8 30.04 -5.78 -29.31
N PRO A 9 29.63 -6.57 -28.29
CA PRO A 9 28.71 -6.08 -27.26
C PRO A 9 29.42 -5.15 -26.27
N GLN A 10 28.63 -4.53 -25.38
CA GLN A 10 29.16 -3.74 -24.28
C GLN A 10 29.98 -4.63 -23.32
N MET A 11 31.27 -4.34 -23.13
CA MET A 11 32.18 -5.14 -22.29
C MET A 11 32.55 -4.50 -20.95
N ARG A 12 32.18 -3.23 -20.70
CA ARG A 12 32.57 -2.47 -19.50
C ARG A 12 31.34 -1.83 -18.86
N GLY A 13 31.36 -1.63 -17.55
CA GLY A 13 30.27 -0.92 -16.84
C GLY A 13 28.96 -1.71 -16.73
N LEU A 14 28.99 -3.03 -16.93
CA LEU A 14 27.81 -3.90 -16.86
C LEU A 14 27.13 -3.85 -15.48
N LEU A 15 27.94 -3.88 -14.40
CA LEU A 15 27.43 -3.79 -13.03
C LEU A 15 26.76 -2.44 -12.75
N ALA A 16 27.40 -1.34 -13.16
CA ALA A 16 26.84 0.01 -12.98
C ALA A 16 25.52 0.19 -13.74
N LYS A 17 25.42 -0.35 -14.96
CA LYS A 17 24.17 -0.36 -15.74
C LYS A 17 23.07 -1.14 -15.04
N ARG A 18 23.40 -2.34 -14.53
CA ARG A 18 22.45 -3.16 -13.78
C ARG A 18 21.96 -2.45 -12.52
N LEU A 19 22.87 -1.84 -11.76
CA LEU A 19 22.53 -1.10 -10.54
C LEU A 19 21.59 0.07 -10.84
N ARG A 20 21.92 0.91 -11.83
CA ARG A 20 21.09 2.05 -12.24
C ARG A 20 19.69 1.63 -12.69
N PHE A 21 19.58 0.51 -13.39
CA PHE A 21 18.29 -0.03 -13.80
C PHE A 21 17.46 -0.49 -12.59
N HIS A 22 18.05 -1.29 -11.70
CA HIS A 22 17.32 -1.87 -10.58
C HIS A 22 17.00 -0.85 -9.49
N ILE A 23 17.84 0.17 -9.28
CA ILE A 23 17.57 1.17 -8.23
C ILE A 23 16.33 2.00 -8.55
N VAL A 24 16.12 2.36 -9.82
CA VAL A 24 14.89 3.04 -10.27
C VAL A 24 13.66 2.16 -10.02
N GLY A 25 13.74 0.86 -10.38
CA GLY A 25 12.67 -0.09 -10.12
C GLY A 25 12.39 -0.29 -8.62
N ALA A 26 13.44 -0.35 -7.79
CA ALA A 26 13.32 -0.52 -6.35
C ALA A 26 12.59 0.68 -5.71
N PHE A 27 12.94 1.91 -6.09
CA PHE A 27 12.23 3.10 -5.61
C PHE A 27 10.76 3.10 -6.02
N ALA A 28 10.45 2.76 -7.29
CA ALA A 28 9.08 2.68 -7.76
C ALA A 28 8.24 1.66 -6.97
N VAL A 29 8.78 0.48 -6.68
CA VAL A 29 8.09 -0.57 -5.92
C VAL A 29 7.96 -0.24 -4.43
N SER A 30 8.92 0.49 -3.86
CA SER A 30 8.93 0.83 -2.43
C SER A 30 7.83 1.82 -2.00
N LEU A 31 7.25 2.55 -2.94
CA LEU A 31 6.23 3.56 -2.65
C LEU A 31 4.87 2.89 -2.38
N GLY A 32 4.59 2.60 -1.11
CA GLY A 32 3.33 2.00 -0.66
C GLY A 32 2.31 3.05 -0.18
N PHE A 33 1.14 3.10 -0.82
CA PHE A 33 0.01 3.98 -0.42
C PHE A 33 -1.24 3.21 0.05
N ALA A 34 -1.22 1.88 -0.03
CA ALA A 34 -2.42 1.05 0.12
C ALA A 34 -2.94 0.91 1.56
N VAL A 35 -2.21 1.36 2.58
CA VAL A 35 -2.59 1.16 4.00
C VAL A 35 -2.98 2.46 4.69
N ALA A 36 -2.15 3.50 4.58
CA ALA A 36 -2.33 4.72 5.36
C ALA A 36 -3.59 5.50 4.96
N GLU A 37 -3.77 5.77 3.66
CA GLU A 37 -4.91 6.56 3.18
C GLU A 37 -6.26 5.84 3.34
N PRO A 38 -6.39 4.54 3.00
CA PRO A 38 -7.63 3.82 3.26
C PRO A 38 -8.00 3.76 4.74
N ARG A 39 -7.02 3.60 5.64
CA ARG A 39 -7.28 3.61 7.09
C ARG A 39 -7.78 4.96 7.57
N LYS A 40 -7.12 6.06 7.20
CA LYS A 40 -7.57 7.42 7.55
C LYS A 40 -9.00 7.66 7.07
N LYS A 41 -9.29 7.27 5.82
CA LYS A 41 -10.63 7.39 5.24
C LYS A 41 -11.67 6.56 5.99
N ALA A 42 -11.37 5.30 6.32
CA ALA A 42 -12.29 4.43 7.04
C ALA A 42 -12.69 5.01 8.42
N TYR A 43 -11.72 5.56 9.17
CA TYR A 43 -12.01 6.24 10.43
C TYR A 43 -12.85 7.50 10.23
N ALA A 44 -12.50 8.34 9.25
CA ALA A 44 -13.26 9.54 8.95
C ALA A 44 -14.70 9.23 8.51
N ASP A 45 -14.88 8.18 7.70
CA ASP A 45 -16.18 7.73 7.20
C ASP A 45 -17.04 7.15 8.34
N PHE A 46 -16.45 6.39 9.26
CA PHE A 46 -17.14 5.88 10.45
C PHE A 46 -17.70 7.02 11.29
N TYR A 47 -16.86 7.99 11.67
CA TYR A 47 -17.27 9.09 12.53
C TYR A 47 -18.12 10.16 11.85
N ARG A 48 -18.21 10.17 10.51
CA ARG A 48 -18.97 11.20 9.78
C ARG A 48 -20.43 11.29 10.23
N ASN A 49 -21.05 10.15 10.51
CA ASN A 49 -22.47 10.05 10.90
C ASN A 49 -22.66 9.20 12.17
N TYR A 50 -21.59 8.98 12.95
CA TYR A 50 -21.66 8.14 14.13
C TYR A 50 -22.45 8.85 15.24
N ASP A 51 -23.49 8.18 15.73
CA ASP A 51 -24.24 8.60 16.91
C ASP A 51 -23.96 7.62 18.05
N SER A 52 -23.16 8.09 19.01
CA SER A 52 -22.75 7.29 20.17
C SER A 52 -23.92 6.89 21.06
N MET A 53 -24.97 7.71 21.16
CA MET A 53 -26.13 7.39 22.01
C MET A 53 -26.99 6.31 21.36
N LYS A 54 -27.16 6.38 20.04
CA LYS A 54 -27.85 5.33 19.29
C LYS A 54 -27.12 3.99 19.41
N ASP A 55 -25.81 3.97 19.17
CA ASP A 55 -24.99 2.77 19.28
C ASP A 55 -25.00 2.21 20.71
N PHE A 56 -24.88 3.08 21.71
CA PHE A 56 -25.02 2.69 23.12
C PHE A 56 -26.40 2.08 23.43
N GLU A 57 -27.50 2.65 22.94
CA GLU A 57 -28.84 2.12 23.18
C GLU A 57 -29.06 0.77 22.47
N GLU A 58 -28.50 0.58 21.27
CA GLU A 58 -28.49 -0.72 20.57
C GLU A 58 -27.73 -1.76 21.40
N MET A 59 -26.56 -1.40 21.92
CA MET A 59 -25.75 -2.23 22.81
C MET A 59 -26.49 -2.56 24.11
N LYS A 60 -27.09 -1.57 24.78
CA LYS A 60 -27.84 -1.75 26.02
C LYS A 60 -29.02 -2.70 25.83
N LYS A 61 -29.80 -2.52 24.75
CA LYS A 61 -30.92 -3.43 24.40
C LYS A 61 -30.46 -4.85 24.12
N ALA A 62 -29.25 -5.04 23.59
CA ALA A 62 -28.65 -6.37 23.43
C ALA A 62 -28.16 -6.98 24.75
N GLY A 63 -28.24 -6.26 25.87
CA GLY A 63 -27.92 -6.77 27.20
C GLY A 63 -26.43 -6.96 27.47
N ILE A 64 -25.55 -6.33 26.68
CA ILE A 64 -24.09 -6.48 26.84
C ILE A 64 -23.52 -5.72 28.03
N PHE A 65 -24.21 -4.70 28.55
CA PHE A 65 -23.74 -3.94 29.70
C PHE A 65 -24.22 -4.54 31.02
N GLN A 66 -23.30 -4.64 31.98
CA GLN A 66 -23.64 -5.02 33.36
C GLN A 66 -24.16 -3.83 34.18
N SER A 67 -23.63 -2.63 33.92
CA SER A 67 -23.94 -1.39 34.65
C SER A 67 -25.20 -0.68 34.14
N ALA A 68 -25.64 -0.98 32.92
CA ALA A 68 -26.81 -0.37 32.29
C ALA A 68 -27.65 -1.48 31.67
N LYS A 69 -28.83 -1.74 32.25
CA LYS A 69 -29.81 -2.69 31.71
C LYS A 69 -30.78 -2.00 30.76
#